data_AF-A0A5J4T6W1-F1
#
_entry.id   AF-A0A5J4T6W1-F1
#
_cell.length_a   1.000
_cell.length_b   1.000
_cell.length_c   1.000
_cell.angle_alpha   90.00
_cell.angle_beta   90.00
_cell.angle_gamma   90.00
#
_symmetry.space_group_name_H-M   'P 1'
#
loop_
_entity.id
_entity.type
_entity.pdbx_description
1 polymer ?
#
loop_
_entity_poly.entity_id
_entity_poly.type
_entity_poly.pdbx_seq_one_letter_code
_entity_poly.pdbx_strand_id
1 'polypeptide(L)'
;VPIQLILPYFFLVILCDVFTVFQSWWMGTIGDANKYQRINYEWKIAVYAFCCVGQIMFLVIRGVVSAYAVKRSNRLIHKNLLQHVINSPSSFFDTTPMGRILNRFTGDITTTDQTLYVLWIFFITMFTQLIGQIVIISVDTVWFLAIGLPALLIFFLLMLLYGRAARNLQRLEAISRSPFLSHFSETVTGAGLSTI
;
A
#
# COMPACT_ATOMS: atom_id res chain seq x y z
N VAL A 1 -7.82 -6.51 17.86
CA VAL A 1 -6.84 -5.47 18.26
C VAL A 1 -7.61 -4.35 18.94
N PRO A 2 -7.18 -3.81 20.09
CA PRO A 2 -7.93 -2.73 20.73
C PRO A 2 -7.96 -1.50 19.82
N ILE A 3 -9.15 -0.93 19.63
CA ILE A 3 -9.41 0.26 18.80
C ILE A 3 -8.48 1.44 19.18
N GLN A 4 -8.10 1.50 20.46
CA GLN A 4 -7.21 2.50 21.03
C GLN A 4 -5.82 2.55 20.39
N LEU A 5 -5.33 1.46 19.77
CA LEU A 5 -4.03 1.45 19.07
C LEU A 5 -4.15 1.71 17.57
N ILE A 6 -5.35 1.52 17.01
CA ILE A 6 -5.60 1.65 15.57
C ILE A 6 -5.76 3.12 15.20
N LEU A 7 -6.58 3.86 15.96
CA LEU A 7 -6.80 5.29 15.75
C LEU A 7 -5.51 6.13 15.78
N PRO A 8 -4.62 6.02 16.78
CA PRO A 8 -3.39 6.82 16.79
C PRO A 8 -2.44 6.44 15.65
N TYR A 9 -2.44 5.18 15.20
CA TYR A 9 -1.64 4.76 14.05
C TYR A 9 -2.09 5.45 12.76
N PHE A 10 -3.40 5.40 12.45
CA PHE A 10 -3.93 6.06 11.27
C PHE A 10 -3.77 7.58 11.35
N PHE A 11 -3.98 8.16 12.53
CA PHE A 11 -3.73 9.58 12.76
C PHE A 11 -2.28 9.97 12.44
N LEU A 12 -1.31 9.18 12.92
CA LEU A 12 0.11 9.43 12.64
C LEU A 12 0.46 9.33 11.15
N VAL A 13 -0.11 8.36 10.44
CA VAL A 13 0.06 8.21 9.00
C VAL A 13 -0.47 9.42 8.25
N ILE A 14 -1.72 9.82 8.53
CA ILE A 14 -2.35 10.98 7.90
C ILE A 14 -1.58 12.26 8.22
N LEU A 15 -1.16 12.45 9.47
CA LEU A 15 -0.40 13.63 9.89
C LEU A 15 0.93 13.76 9.12
N CYS A 16 1.64 12.65 8.91
CA CYS A 16 2.88 12.63 8.11
C CYS A 16 2.63 13.03 6.64
N ASP A 17 1.53 12.56 6.06
CA ASP A 17 1.18 12.85 4.67
C ASP A 17 0.70 14.30 4.52
N VAL A 18 -0.09 14.82 5.47
CA VAL A 18 -0.51 16.23 5.53
C VAL A 18 0.70 17.16 5.65
N PHE A 19 1.71 16.79 6.45
CA PHE A 19 2.93 17.58 6.57
C PHE A 19 3.71 17.65 5.25
N THR A 20 3.71 16.57 4.48
CA THR A 20 4.32 16.51 3.13
C THR A 20 3.58 17.40 2.13
N VAL A 21 2.25 17.39 2.18
CA VAL A 21 1.37 18.27 1.39
C VAL A 21 1.63 19.74 1.76
N PHE A 22 1.70 20.06 3.06
CA PHE A 22 2.00 21.40 3.54
C PHE A 22 3.34 21.94 3.04
N GLN A 23 4.40 21.12 3.06
CA GLN A 23 5.69 21.53 2.50
C GLN A 23 5.64 21.81 1.00
N SER A 24 4.85 21.04 0.25
CA SER A 24 4.65 21.26 -1.18
C SER A 24 4.02 22.64 -1.43
N TRP A 25 2.99 23.00 -0.64
CA TRP A 25 2.38 24.32 -0.67
C TRP A 25 3.34 25.43 -0.26
N TRP A 26 4.12 25.21 0.80
CA TRP A 26 5.11 26.17 1.28
C TRP A 26 6.12 26.51 0.19
N MET A 27 6.68 25.50 -0.48
CA MET A 27 7.64 25.70 -1.57
C MET A 27 7.01 26.48 -2.74
N GLY A 28 5.77 26.17 -3.13
CA GLY A 28 5.06 26.91 -4.18
C GLY A 28 4.86 28.39 -3.83
N THR A 29 4.53 28.69 -2.57
CA THR A 29 4.22 30.07 -2.15
C THR A 29 5.48 30.91 -1.91
N ILE A 30 6.53 30.31 -1.34
CA ILE A 30 7.81 30.97 -1.06
C ILE A 30 8.64 31.21 -2.32
N GLY A 31 8.50 30.34 -3.33
CA GLY A 31 9.15 30.48 -4.63
C GLY A 31 8.61 31.65 -5.47
N ASP A 32 7.45 32.21 -5.13
CA ASP A 32 6.89 33.37 -5.84
C ASP A 32 7.63 34.66 -5.45
N ALA A 33 8.17 35.34 -6.47
CA ALA A 33 8.94 36.57 -6.31
C ALA A 33 8.12 37.74 -5.77
N ASN A 34 6.78 37.71 -5.90
CA ASN A 34 5.92 38.86 -5.57
C ASN A 34 5.22 38.75 -4.20
N LYS A 35 4.93 37.54 -3.71
CA LYS A 35 4.12 37.34 -2.49
C LYS A 35 4.87 37.67 -1.17
N TYR A 36 6.21 37.62 -1.13
CA TYR A 36 6.99 37.88 0.10
C TYR A 36 8.34 38.58 -0.14
N GLN A 37 8.35 39.73 -0.81
CA GLN A 37 9.59 40.45 -1.16
C GLN A 37 10.38 40.98 0.05
N ARG A 38 9.71 41.27 1.18
CA ARG A 38 10.33 41.88 2.37
C ARG A 38 11.10 40.89 3.26
N ILE A 39 10.90 39.59 3.07
CA ILE A 39 11.54 38.55 3.88
C ILE A 39 12.83 38.12 3.19
N ASN A 40 13.93 38.09 3.93
CA ASN A 40 15.23 37.66 3.42
C ASN A 40 15.16 36.23 2.86
N TYR A 41 15.78 36.00 1.71
CA TYR A 41 15.76 34.72 1.02
C TYR A 41 16.36 33.59 1.87
N GLU A 42 17.46 33.87 2.56
CA GLU A 42 18.12 32.93 3.48
C GLU A 42 17.19 32.45 4.60
N TRP A 43 16.36 33.35 5.13
CA TRP A 43 15.40 32.99 6.19
C TRP A 43 14.31 32.05 5.68
N LYS A 44 13.84 32.25 4.44
CA LYS A 44 12.83 31.40 3.80
C LYS A 44 13.35 29.97 3.61
N ILE A 45 14.60 29.84 3.16
CA ILE A 45 15.27 28.54 3.01
C ILE A 45 15.51 27.90 4.38
N ALA A 46 15.94 28.67 5.39
CA ALA A 46 16.20 28.14 6.72
C ALA A 46 14.95 27.50 7.34
N VAL A 47 13.79 28.15 7.22
CA VAL A 47 12.51 27.60 7.69
C VAL A 47 12.14 26.33 6.92
N TYR A 48 12.30 26.32 5.60
CA TYR A 48 12.04 25.12 4.79
C TYR A 48 12.95 23.95 5.18
N ALA A 49 14.26 24.21 5.34
CA ALA A 49 15.24 23.21 5.75
C ALA A 49 14.89 22.62 7.14
N PHE A 50 14.47 23.46 8.09
CA PHE A 50 14.00 23.00 9.40
C PHE A 50 12.75 22.10 9.27
N CYS A 51 11.78 22.49 8.44
CA CYS A 51 10.61 21.66 8.15
C CYS A 51 11.01 20.32 7.51
N CYS A 52 11.98 20.27 6.60
CA CYS A 52 12.45 19.02 5.99
C CYS A 52 13.05 18.06 7.03
N VAL A 53 13.87 18.58 7.96
CA VAL A 53 14.41 17.76 9.05
C VAL A 53 13.28 17.20 9.92
N GLY A 54 12.28 18.03 10.25
CA GLY A 54 11.08 17.58 10.97
C GLY A 54 10.33 16.46 10.24
N GLN A 55 10.15 16.59 8.92
CA GLN A 55 9.47 15.58 8.11
C GLN A 55 10.22 14.25 8.11
N ILE A 56 11.55 14.28 7.94
CA ILE A 56 12.37 13.06 7.98
C ILE A 56 12.21 12.37 9.34
N MET A 57 12.20 13.14 10.43
CA MET A 57 11.94 12.60 11.77
C MET A 57 10.57 11.92 11.87
N PHE A 58 9.49 12.56 11.40
CA PHE A 58 8.15 11.97 11.38
C PHE A 58 8.08 10.71 10.50
N LEU A 59 8.77 10.70 9.36
CA LEU A 59 8.84 9.54 8.47
C LEU A 59 9.53 8.35 9.14
N VAL A 60 10.63 8.60 9.87
CA VAL A 60 11.32 7.56 10.65
C VAL A 60 10.42 7.03 11.76
N ILE A 61 9.76 7.91 12.52
CA ILE A 61 8.81 7.51 13.58
C ILE A 61 7.69 6.64 12.99
N ARG A 62 7.10 7.06 11.87
CA ARG A 62 6.10 6.28 11.13
C ARG A 62 6.65 4.92 10.76
N GLY A 63 7.83 4.84 10.14
CA GLY A 63 8.46 3.59 9.74
C GLY A 63 8.66 2.62 10.91
N VAL A 64 9.16 3.11 12.05
CA VAL A 64 9.38 2.30 13.26
C VAL A 64 8.04 1.80 13.84
N VAL A 65 7.06 2.69 14.02
CA VAL A 65 5.74 2.32 14.56
C VAL A 65 5.05 1.32 13.65
N SER A 66 5.08 1.53 12.33
CA SER A 66 4.46 0.60 11.40
C SER A 66 5.17 -0.76 11.37
N ALA A 67 6.49 -0.80 11.50
CA ALA A 67 7.23 -2.07 11.60
C ALA A 67 6.80 -2.89 12.85
N TYR A 68 6.64 -2.22 14.00
CA TYR A 68 6.12 -2.87 15.21
C TYR A 68 4.67 -3.34 15.03
N ALA A 69 3.83 -2.55 14.36
CA ALA A 69 2.44 -2.90 14.09
C ALA A 69 2.33 -4.14 13.20
N VAL A 70 3.09 -4.21 12.10
CA VAL A 70 3.13 -5.37 11.20
C VAL A 70 3.63 -6.61 11.91
N LYS A 71 4.75 -6.50 12.66
CA LYS A 71 5.29 -7.61 13.45
C LYS A 71 4.28 -8.17 14.45
N ARG A 72 3.54 -7.29 15.13
CA ARG A 72 2.49 -7.70 16.07
C ARG A 72 1.31 -8.36 15.35
N SER A 73 0.88 -7.81 14.22
CA SER A 73 -0.22 -8.35 13.40
C SER A 73 0.10 -9.77 12.93
N ASN A 74 1.29 -9.95 12.33
CA ASN A 74 1.77 -11.25 11.86
C ASN A 74 1.79 -12.28 13.00
N ARG A 75 2.35 -11.93 14.17
CA ARG A 75 2.37 -12.84 15.33
C ARG A 75 0.97 -13.24 15.77
N LEU A 76 0.00 -12.33 15.73
CA LEU A 76 -1.38 -12.62 16.11
C LEU A 76 -2.06 -13.54 15.08
N ILE A 77 -1.90 -13.25 13.79
CA ILE A 77 -2.47 -14.05 12.69
C ILE A 77 -1.86 -15.47 12.69
N HIS A 78 -0.54 -15.59 12.76
CA HIS A 78 0.15 -16.88 12.86
C HIS A 78 -0.29 -17.67 14.09
N LYS A 79 -0.33 -17.04 15.27
CA LYS A 79 -0.75 -17.71 16.51
C LYS A 79 -2.20 -18.20 16.40
N ASN A 80 -3.09 -17.37 15.90
CA ASN A 80 -4.50 -17.73 15.72
C ASN A 80 -4.64 -18.88 14.72
N LEU A 81 -3.96 -18.81 13.57
CA LEU A 81 -4.02 -19.88 12.57
C LEU A 81 -3.50 -21.20 13.15
N LEU A 82 -2.36 -21.16 13.83
CA LEU A 82 -1.76 -22.33 14.49
C LEU A 82 -2.72 -22.93 15.53
N GLN A 83 -3.32 -22.11 16.37
CA GLN A 83 -4.28 -22.57 17.38
C GLN A 83 -5.48 -23.27 16.73
N HIS A 84 -6.03 -22.72 15.65
CA HIS A 84 -7.16 -23.34 14.95
C HIS A 84 -6.77 -24.65 14.28
N VAL A 85 -5.59 -24.73 13.67
CA VAL A 85 -5.11 -25.96 13.03
C VAL A 85 -4.90 -27.06 14.08
N ILE A 86 -4.26 -26.76 15.21
CA ILE A 86 -4.02 -27.76 16.27
C ILE A 86 -5.34 -28.28 16.88
N ASN A 87 -6.36 -27.44 17.02
CA ASN A 87 -7.65 -27.87 17.57
C ASN A 87 -8.61 -28.42 16.50
N SER A 88 -8.15 -28.61 15.26
CA SER A 88 -8.98 -29.17 14.19
C SER A 88 -9.19 -30.67 14.38
N PRO A 89 -10.37 -31.23 14.05
CA PRO A 89 -10.61 -32.66 14.16
C PRO A 89 -9.69 -33.46 13.22
N SER A 90 -9.41 -34.73 13.54
CA SER A 90 -8.57 -35.61 12.69
C SER A 90 -9.04 -35.67 11.24
N SER A 91 -10.36 -35.65 11.02
CA SER A 91 -10.97 -35.61 9.68
C SER A 91 -10.50 -34.43 8.82
N PHE A 92 -10.10 -33.29 9.42
CA PHE A 92 -9.51 -32.19 8.68
C PHE A 92 -8.16 -32.58 8.07
N PHE A 93 -7.34 -33.32 8.80
CA PHE A 93 -6.02 -33.75 8.35
C PHE A 93 -6.10 -34.90 7.34
N ASP A 94 -7.16 -35.71 7.38
CA ASP A 94 -7.39 -36.77 6.40
C ASP A 94 -7.88 -36.22 5.05
N THR A 95 -8.65 -35.12 5.07
CA THR A 95 -9.26 -34.51 3.88
C THR A 95 -8.41 -33.40 3.26
N THR A 96 -7.55 -32.74 4.04
CA THR A 96 -6.70 -31.66 3.55
C THR A 96 -5.25 -32.11 3.41
N PRO A 97 -4.67 -32.05 2.19
CA PRO A 97 -3.30 -32.46 2.00
C PRO A 97 -2.36 -31.53 2.77
N MET A 98 -1.34 -32.10 3.41
CA MET A 98 -0.35 -31.36 4.22
C MET A 98 0.28 -30.18 3.45
N GLY A 99 0.50 -30.33 2.15
CA GLY A 99 1.01 -29.26 1.29
C GLY A 99 0.10 -28.02 1.21
N ARG A 100 -1.23 -28.17 1.31
CA ARG A 100 -2.16 -27.04 1.34
C ARG A 100 -2.07 -26.29 2.67
N ILE A 101 -1.92 -27.00 3.78
CA ILE A 101 -1.71 -26.40 5.09
C ILE A 101 -0.40 -25.61 5.08
N LEU A 102 0.68 -26.20 4.56
CA LEU A 102 1.97 -25.53 4.44
C LEU A 102 1.90 -24.26 3.58
N ASN A 103 1.25 -24.32 2.40
CA ASN A 103 1.07 -23.15 1.53
C ASN A 103 0.30 -22.02 2.20
N ARG A 104 -0.64 -22.32 3.11
CA ARG A 104 -1.31 -21.30 3.91
C ARG A 104 -0.37 -20.61 4.89
N PHE A 105 0.47 -21.37 5.59
CA PHE A 105 1.43 -20.82 6.56
C PHE A 105 2.57 -20.04 5.91
N THR A 106 2.96 -20.40 4.68
CA THR A 106 4.07 -19.75 3.98
C THR A 106 3.58 -18.69 3.00
N GLY A 107 2.80 -19.09 2.00
CA GLY A 107 2.34 -18.21 0.91
C GLY A 107 1.29 -17.22 1.37
N ASP A 108 0.13 -17.71 1.83
CA ASP A 108 -1.04 -16.84 2.08
C ASP A 108 -0.79 -15.83 3.20
N ILE A 109 -0.09 -16.21 4.27
CA ILE A 109 0.29 -15.28 5.33
C ILE A 109 1.27 -14.23 4.80
N THR A 110 2.28 -14.61 4.02
CA THR A 110 3.25 -13.64 3.48
C THR A 110 2.57 -12.63 2.57
N THR A 111 1.67 -13.07 1.68
CA THR A 111 0.89 -12.17 0.81
C THR A 111 0.00 -11.23 1.63
N THR A 112 -0.67 -11.74 2.66
CA THR A 112 -1.56 -10.93 3.51
C THR A 112 -0.79 -9.95 4.40
N ASP A 113 0.38 -10.32 4.90
CA ASP A 113 1.10 -9.49 5.86
C ASP A 113 2.05 -8.48 5.20
N GLN A 114 2.70 -8.84 4.09
CA GLN A 114 3.67 -7.97 3.43
C GLN A 114 3.03 -7.23 2.25
N THR A 115 2.47 -7.96 1.30
CA THR A 115 1.96 -7.37 0.05
C THR A 115 0.76 -6.48 0.32
N LEU A 116 -0.24 -6.99 1.04
CA LEU A 116 -1.46 -6.24 1.31
C LEU A 116 -1.18 -4.99 2.16
N TYR A 117 -0.32 -5.10 3.18
CA TYR A 117 0.08 -3.97 4.02
C TYR A 117 0.78 -2.85 3.21
N VAL A 118 1.74 -3.21 2.35
CA VAL A 118 2.44 -2.23 1.50
C VAL A 118 1.46 -1.54 0.57
N LEU A 119 0.57 -2.30 -0.07
CA LEU A 119 -0.47 -1.75 -0.94
C LEU A 119 -1.42 -0.81 -0.18
N TRP A 120 -1.80 -1.16 1.04
CA TRP A 120 -2.66 -0.32 1.88
C TRP A 120 -2.00 1.01 2.25
N ILE A 121 -0.75 0.98 2.67
CA ILE A 121 -0.02 2.22 2.98
C ILE A 121 0.12 3.07 1.73
N PHE A 122 0.48 2.46 0.60
CA PHE A 122 0.63 3.17 -0.65
C PHE A 122 -0.68 3.82 -1.09
N PHE A 123 -1.80 3.09 -0.96
CA PHE A 123 -3.14 3.61 -1.25
C PHE A 123 -3.48 4.83 -0.38
N ILE A 124 -3.27 4.75 0.94
CA ILE A 124 -3.56 5.85 1.86
C ILE A 124 -2.71 7.08 1.51
N THR A 125 -1.40 6.89 1.35
CA THR A 125 -0.47 7.98 1.00
C THR A 125 -0.87 8.65 -0.30
N MET A 126 -1.14 7.86 -1.36
CA MET A 126 -1.53 8.39 -2.67
C MET A 126 -2.88 9.10 -2.61
N PHE A 127 -3.84 8.56 -1.87
CA PHE A 127 -5.16 9.15 -1.71
C PHE A 127 -5.09 10.49 -0.96
N THR A 128 -4.37 10.54 0.16
CA THR A 128 -4.19 11.77 0.94
C THR A 128 -3.40 12.82 0.15
N GLN A 129 -2.37 12.42 -0.58
CA GLN A 129 -1.62 13.33 -1.46
C GLN A 129 -2.50 13.87 -2.58
N LEU A 130 -3.29 13.02 -3.26
CA LEU A 130 -4.20 13.46 -4.32
C LEU A 130 -5.18 14.53 -3.81
N ILE A 131 -5.85 14.27 -2.69
CA ILE A 131 -6.77 15.23 -2.08
C ILE A 131 -6.02 16.50 -1.69
N GLY A 132 -4.86 16.35 -1.04
CA GLY A 132 -4.03 17.48 -0.61
C GLY A 132 -3.64 18.39 -1.77
N GLN A 133 -3.21 17.83 -2.91
CA GLN A 133 -2.84 18.62 -4.07
C GLN A 133 -4.03 19.28 -4.76
N ILE A 134 -5.18 18.61 -4.84
CA ILE A 134 -6.41 19.24 -5.35
C ILE A 134 -6.76 20.45 -4.49
N VAL A 135 -6.71 20.34 -3.17
CA VAL A 135 -6.99 21.45 -2.25
C VAL A 135 -6.00 22.60 -2.46
N ILE A 136 -4.70 22.31 -2.50
CA ILE A 136 -3.64 23.33 -2.70
C ILE A 136 -3.86 24.11 -4.00
N ILE A 137 -4.05 23.41 -5.13
CA ILE A 137 -4.19 24.05 -6.43
C ILE A 137 -5.48 24.87 -6.50
N SER A 138 -6.57 24.36 -5.89
CA SER A 138 -7.85 25.05 -5.89
C SER A 138 -7.83 26.37 -5.11
N VAL A 139 -7.00 26.46 -4.06
CA VAL A 139 -6.83 27.70 -3.30
C VAL A 139 -6.12 28.78 -4.12
N ASP A 140 -5.12 28.41 -4.93
CA ASP A 140 -4.36 29.38 -5.74
C ASP A 140 -5.08 29.73 -7.05
N THR A 141 -5.72 28.75 -7.70
CA THR A 141 -6.46 28.96 -8.96
C THR A 141 -7.82 28.24 -8.94
N VAL A 142 -8.87 28.94 -8.52
CA VAL A 142 -10.23 28.38 -8.41
C VAL A 142 -10.75 27.83 -9.75
N TRP A 143 -10.39 28.47 -10.86
CA TRP A 143 -10.78 28.02 -12.22
C TRP A 143 -10.26 26.64 -12.60
N PHE A 144 -9.20 26.16 -11.94
CA PHE A 144 -8.67 24.81 -12.15
C PHE A 144 -9.74 23.72 -11.91
N LEU A 145 -10.62 23.92 -10.93
CA LEU A 145 -11.67 22.95 -10.60
C LEU A 145 -12.67 22.74 -11.75
N ALA A 146 -12.94 23.77 -12.54
CA ALA A 146 -13.88 23.68 -13.66
C ALA A 146 -13.40 22.69 -14.73
N ILE A 147 -12.10 22.55 -14.93
CA ILE A 147 -11.48 21.61 -15.87
C ILE A 147 -11.10 20.29 -15.16
N GLY A 148 -10.62 20.37 -13.93
CA GLY A 148 -10.17 19.22 -13.16
C GLY A 148 -11.28 18.25 -12.78
N LEU A 149 -12.49 18.76 -12.46
CA LEU A 149 -13.60 17.92 -12.01
C LEU A 149 -14.15 17.02 -13.14
N PRO A 150 -14.39 17.53 -14.38
CA PRO A 150 -14.68 16.66 -15.53
C PRO A 150 -13.57 15.65 -15.82
N ALA A 151 -12.30 16.06 -15.74
CA ALA A 151 -11.17 15.17 -15.97
C ALA A 151 -11.10 14.02 -14.94
N LEU A 152 -11.33 14.32 -13.65
CA LEU A 152 -11.41 13.32 -12.58
C LEU A 152 -12.57 12.35 -12.80
N LEU A 153 -13.71 12.83 -13.28
CA LEU A 153 -14.86 11.98 -13.60
C LEU A 153 -14.55 11.02 -14.74
N ILE A 154 -13.93 11.51 -15.83
CA ILE A 154 -13.47 10.66 -16.93
C ILE A 154 -12.44 9.64 -16.44
N PHE A 155 -11.47 10.07 -15.63
CA PHE A 155 -10.48 9.18 -15.05
C PHE A 155 -11.11 8.09 -14.18
N PHE A 156 -12.12 8.45 -13.38
CA PHE A 156 -12.86 7.49 -12.56
C PHE A 156 -13.62 6.45 -13.41
N LEU A 157 -14.27 6.88 -14.50
CA LEU A 157 -14.92 5.96 -15.44
C LEU A 157 -13.92 5.02 -16.11
N LEU A 158 -12.77 5.55 -16.55
CA LEU A 158 -11.68 4.75 -17.11
C LEU A 158 -11.14 3.75 -16.08
N MET A 159 -10.97 4.16 -14.82
CA MET A 159 -10.52 3.29 -13.73
C MET A 159 -11.50 2.13 -13.49
N LEU A 160 -12.82 2.37 -13.57
CA LEU A 160 -13.83 1.33 -13.43
C LEU A 160 -13.75 0.30 -14.57
N LEU A 161 -13.57 0.77 -15.81
CA LEU A 161 -13.42 -0.11 -16.98
C LEU A 161 -12.10 -0.88 -16.93
N TYR A 162 -10.99 -0.18 -16.67
CA TYR A 162 -9.66 -0.77 -16.52
C TYR A 162 -9.65 -1.82 -15.41
N GLY A 163 -10.27 -1.55 -14.26
CA GLY A 163 -10.33 -2.50 -13.15
C GLY A 163 -11.03 -3.81 -13.52
N ARG A 164 -12.08 -3.76 -14.35
CA ARG A 164 -12.75 -4.97 -14.87
C ARG A 164 -11.84 -5.73 -15.84
N ALA A 165 -11.23 -5.02 -16.79
CA ALA A 165 -10.34 -5.62 -17.79
C ALA A 165 -9.09 -6.24 -17.13
N ALA A 166 -8.44 -5.53 -16.22
CA ALA A 166 -7.25 -5.97 -15.50
C ALA A 166 -7.50 -7.25 -14.69
N ARG A 167 -8.63 -7.35 -13.97
CA ARG A 167 -8.98 -8.58 -13.24
C ARG A 167 -9.22 -9.76 -14.18
N ASN A 168 -9.88 -9.55 -15.30
CA ASN A 168 -10.10 -10.59 -16.30
C ASN A 168 -8.78 -11.05 -16.94
N LEU A 169 -7.87 -10.13 -17.23
CA LEU A 169 -6.53 -10.44 -17.73
C LEU A 169 -5.71 -11.23 -16.71
N GLN A 170 -5.67 -10.80 -15.45
CA GLN A 170 -4.97 -11.53 -14.38
C GLN A 170 -5.55 -12.95 -14.19
N ARG A 171 -6.87 -13.11 -14.29
CA ARG A 171 -7.50 -14.43 -14.25
C ARG A 171 -7.10 -15.29 -15.45
N LEU A 172 -7.07 -14.71 -16.65
CA LEU A 172 -6.67 -15.43 -17.86
C LEU A 172 -5.20 -15.87 -17.79
N GLU A 173 -4.32 -15.00 -17.29
CA GLU A 173 -2.91 -15.30 -17.03
C GLU A 173 -2.74 -16.44 -16.01
N ALA A 174 -3.51 -16.40 -14.90
CA ALA A 174 -3.47 -17.47 -13.91
C ALA A 174 -3.93 -18.83 -14.49
N ILE A 175 -4.97 -18.82 -15.32
CA ILE A 175 -5.51 -20.03 -15.95
C ILE A 175 -4.55 -20.56 -17.02
N SER A 176 -3.92 -19.71 -17.84
CA SER A 176 -3.00 -20.15 -18.90
C SER A 176 -1.68 -20.72 -18.36
N ARG A 177 -1.24 -20.26 -17.18
CA ARG A 177 0.00 -20.72 -16.55
C ARG A 177 -0.10 -22.13 -15.95
N SER A 178 -1.28 -22.56 -15.48
CA SER A 178 -1.45 -23.86 -14.82
C SER A 178 -1.20 -25.07 -15.74
N PRO A 179 -1.75 -25.14 -16.97
CA PRO A 179 -1.51 -26.25 -17.90
C PRO A 179 -0.04 -26.37 -18.31
N PHE A 180 0.64 -25.24 -18.55
CA PHE A 180 2.05 -25.23 -18.92
C PHE A 180 2.93 -25.85 -17.82
N LEU A 181 2.71 -25.44 -16.57
CA LEU A 181 3.42 -26.03 -15.43
C LEU A 181 3.08 -27.51 -15.24
N SER A 182 1.84 -27.91 -15.51
CA SER A 182 1.42 -29.31 -15.44
C SER A 182 2.13 -30.17 -16.49
N HIS A 183 2.17 -29.74 -17.76
CA HIS A 183 2.87 -30.45 -18.83
C HIS A 183 4.39 -30.50 -18.62
N PHE A 184 4.97 -29.42 -18.12
CA PHE A 184 6.39 -29.41 -17.76
C PHE A 184 6.69 -30.38 -16.62
N SER A 185 5.85 -30.39 -15.58
CA SER A 185 5.96 -31.35 -14.48
C SER A 185 5.87 -32.79 -15.00
N GLU A 186 4.88 -33.09 -15.84
CA GLU A 186 4.67 -34.42 -16.42
C GLU A 186 5.85 -34.87 -17.27
N THR A 187 6.43 -33.97 -18.08
CA THR A 187 7.61 -34.25 -18.89
C THR A 187 8.84 -34.52 -18.03
N VAL A 188 9.05 -33.74 -16.96
CA VAL A 188 10.18 -33.95 -16.03
C VAL A 188 10.04 -35.27 -15.27
N THR A 189 8.84 -35.60 -14.77
CA THR A 189 8.60 -36.91 -14.14
C THR A 189 8.66 -38.07 -15.13
N GLY A 190 8.09 -37.91 -16.33
CA GLY A 190 8.06 -38.93 -17.38
C GLY A 190 9.44 -39.22 -17.96
N ALA A 191 10.28 -38.19 -18.12
CA ALA A 191 11.69 -38.36 -18.52
C ALA A 191 12.52 -39.06 -17.44
N GLY A 192 12.13 -38.98 -16.17
CA GLY A 192 12.74 -39.73 -15.06
C GLY A 192 12.30 -41.20 -14.95
N LEU A 193 11.25 -41.62 -15.68
CA LEU A 193 10.61 -42.94 -15.56
C LEU A 193 10.78 -43.85 -16.80
N SER A 194 11.49 -43.42 -17.85
CA SER A 194 11.62 -44.19 -19.10
C SER A 194 12.99 -44.88 -19.31
N THR A 195 13.78 -45.14 -18.27
CA THR A 195 14.95 -46.03 -18.42
C THR A 195 15.35 -46.64 -17.07
N ILE A 196 14.56 -47.62 -16.61
CA ILE A 196 14.96 -48.94 -16.08
C ILE A 196 13.73 -49.84 -16.20
#